data_AF-A0A3S3PL14-F1
#
_entry.id   AF-A0A3S3PL14-F1
#
_cell.length_a   1.000
_cell.length_b   1.000
_cell.length_c   1.000
_cell.angle_alpha   90.00
_cell.angle_beta   90.00
_cell.angle_gamma   90.00
#
_symmetry.space_group_name_H-M   'P 1'
#
loop_
_entity.id
_entity.type
_entity.pdbx_description
1 polymer ?
#
loop_
_entity_poly.entity_id
_entity_poly.type
_entity_poly.pdbx_seq_one_letter_code
_entity_poly.pdbx_strand_id
1 'polypeptide(L)' 'MKLTSAQVEEAFRRYDTAGKNEISAEDFKKIVKENDPTASDDEVNRLLAEVDADKSGSISYEEIKKLLPK' A
#
# COMPACT_ATOMS: atom_id res chain seq x y z
N MET A 1 -5.01 7.67 -10.97
CA MET A 1 -5.34 6.37 -10.34
C MET A 1 -6.28 6.59 -9.18
N LYS A 2 -7.33 5.78 -9.02
CA LYS A 2 -8.12 5.71 -7.78
C LYS A 2 -8.13 4.28 -7.30
N LEU A 3 -7.18 3.94 -6.43
CA LEU A 3 -7.25 2.71 -5.65
C LEU A 3 -8.38 2.88 -4.63
N THR A 4 -9.33 1.95 -4.61
CA THR A 4 -10.46 1.98 -3.69
C THR A 4 -10.12 1.27 -2.38
N SER A 5 -10.83 1.62 -1.30
CA SER A 5 -10.58 1.03 0.02
C SER A 5 -10.71 -0.49 0.03
N ALA A 6 -11.67 -1.02 -0.73
CA ALA A 6 -11.85 -2.46 -0.89
C ALA A 6 -10.67 -3.14 -1.61
N GLN A 7 -10.15 -2.55 -2.68
CA GLN A 7 -9.05 -3.13 -3.44
C GLN A 7 -7.75 -3.14 -2.64
N VAL A 8 -7.47 -2.05 -1.91
CA VAL A 8 -6.27 -1.98 -1.08
C VAL A 8 -6.39 -2.93 0.10
N GLU A 9 -7.54 -3.00 0.78
CA GLU A 9 -7.73 -3.91 1.91
C GLU A 9 -7.68 -5.39 1.50
N GLU A 10 -8.26 -5.76 0.36
CA GLU A 10 -8.18 -7.13 -0.15
C GLU A 10 -6.74 -7.54 -0.50
N ALA A 11 -6.02 -6.65 -1.18
CA ALA A 11 -4.62 -6.87 -1.49
C ALA A 11 -3.79 -6.95 -0.18
N PHE A 12 -4.04 -6.05 0.77
CA PHE A 12 -3.36 -6.05 2.06
C PHE A 12 -3.54 -7.37 2.81
N ARG A 13 -4.78 -7.91 2.88
CA ARG A 13 -5.03 -9.22 3.51
C ARG A 13 -4.34 -10.38 2.78
N ARG A 14 -4.14 -10.28 1.47
CA ARG A 14 -3.39 -11.29 0.71
C ARG A 14 -1.89 -11.28 1.06
N TYR A 15 -1.32 -10.10 1.32
CA TYR A 15 0.10 -9.95 1.62
C TYR A 15 0.42 -10.07 3.12
N ASP A 16 -0.48 -9.65 4.01
CA ASP A 16 -0.37 -9.79 5.47
C ASP A 16 -0.66 -11.24 5.92
N THR A 17 0.19 -12.16 5.48
CA THR A 17 0.14 -13.58 5.88
C THR A 17 0.51 -13.79 7.35
N ALA A 18 1.18 -12.81 7.95
CA ALA A 18 1.60 -12.85 9.35
C ALA A 18 0.53 -12.32 10.31
N GLY A 19 -0.55 -11.70 9.81
CA GLY A 19 -1.62 -11.11 10.62
C GLY A 19 -1.16 -9.92 11.47
N LYS A 20 -0.11 -9.23 11.03
CA LYS A 20 0.48 -8.09 11.76
C LYS A 20 -0.24 -6.77 11.49
N ASN A 21 -1.16 -6.75 10.52
CA ASN A 21 -1.81 -5.53 10.04
C ASN A 21 -0.82 -4.49 9.50
N GLU A 22 0.35 -4.93 9.03
CA GLU A 22 1.38 -4.15 8.34
C GLU A 22 1.89 -4.94 7.13
N ILE A 23 2.30 -4.23 6.07
CA ILE A 23 3.03 -4.82 4.94
C ILE A 23 4.31 -4.04 4.68
N SER A 24 5.32 -4.71 4.13
CA SER A 24 6.58 -4.06 3.78
C SER A 24 6.40 -3.13 2.58
N ALA A 25 7.26 -2.12 2.44
CA ALA A 25 7.31 -1.28 1.23
C ALA A 25 7.37 -2.09 -0.07
N GLU A 26 8.09 -3.20 -0.07
CA GLU A 26 8.21 -4.11 -1.22
C GLU A 26 6.88 -4.79 -1.57
N ASP A 27 6.08 -5.17 -0.57
CA ASP A 27 4.79 -5.81 -0.79
C ASP A 27 3.75 -4.79 -1.26
N PHE A 28 3.74 -3.58 -0.70
CA PHE A 28 2.93 -2.49 -1.23
C PHE A 28 3.25 -2.20 -2.70
N LYS A 29 4.53 -2.24 -3.08
CA LYS A 29 4.95 -2.08 -4.47
C LYS A 29 4.38 -3.16 -5.40
N LYS A 30 4.35 -4.42 -4.94
CA LYS A 30 3.70 -5.50 -5.69
C LYS A 30 2.21 -5.26 -5.83
N ILE A 31 1.51 -4.86 -4.76
CA ILE A 31 0.08 -4.54 -4.79
C ILE A 31 -0.22 -3.46 -5.83
N VAL A 32 0.57 -2.39 -5.85
CA VAL A 32 0.38 -1.29 -6.82
C VAL A 32 0.62 -1.78 -8.24
N LYS A 33 1.69 -2.54 -8.49
CA LYS A 33 1.98 -3.10 -9.83
C LYS A 33 0.96 -4.16 -10.28
N GLU A 34 0.36 -4.91 -9.36
CA GLU A 34 -0.72 -5.87 -9.68
C GLU A 34 -2.02 -5.17 -10.06
N ASN A 35 -2.35 -4.06 -9.39
CA ASN A 35 -3.53 -3.27 -9.72
C ASN A 35 -3.29 -2.37 -10.94
N ASP A 36 -2.07 -1.87 -11.11
CA ASP A 36 -1.66 -1.01 -12.21
C ASP A 36 -0.23 -1.35 -12.66
N PRO A 37 -0.09 -2.23 -13.68
CA PRO A 37 1.22 -2.64 -14.18
C PRO A 37 1.97 -1.51 -14.91
N THR A 38 1.30 -0.38 -15.20
CA THR A 38 1.92 0.77 -15.86
C THR A 38 2.56 1.75 -14.87
N ALA A 39 2.25 1.61 -13.58
CA ALA A 39 2.85 2.41 -12.51
C ALA A 39 4.38 2.32 -12.55
N SER A 40 5.07 3.45 -12.61
CA SER A 40 6.54 3.47 -12.53
C SER A 40 7.02 3.29 -11.08
N ASP A 41 8.21 2.73 -10.91
CA ASP A 41 8.83 2.54 -9.60
C ASP A 41 8.95 3.87 -8.82
N ASP A 42 9.16 4.98 -9.53
CA ASP A 42 9.15 6.34 -8.97
C ASP A 42 7.77 6.75 -8.42
N GLU A 43 6.68 6.45 -9.14
CA GLU A 43 5.31 6.70 -8.70
C GLU A 43 4.97 5.85 -7.47
N VAL A 44 5.38 4.58 -7.46
CA VAL A 44 5.18 3.73 -6.29
C VAL A 44 5.99 4.22 -5.09
N ASN A 45 7.24 4.65 -5.30
CA ASN A 45 8.07 5.22 -4.22
C ASN A 45 7.49 6.53 -3.68
N ARG A 46 6.90 7.37 -4.54
CA ARG A 46 6.19 8.58 -4.09
C ARG A 46 4.95 8.23 -3.28
N LEU A 47 4.14 7.27 -3.76
CA LEU A 47 3.00 6.76 -3.02
C LEU A 47 3.46 6.21 -1.66
N LEU A 48 4.49 5.37 -1.63
CA LEU A 48 5.10 4.86 -0.40
C LEU A 48 5.47 5.97 0.56
N ALA A 49 6.17 7.01 0.10
CA ALA A 49 6.55 8.13 0.93
C ALA A 49 5.36 8.99 1.40
N GLU A 50 4.24 8.99 0.66
CA GLU A 50 2.98 9.61 1.10
C GLU A 50 2.21 8.72 2.10
N VAL A 51 2.30 7.39 1.98
CA VAL A 51 1.64 6.45 2.91
C VAL A 51 2.40 6.34 4.22
N ASP A 52 3.71 6.10 4.14
CA ASP A 52 4.64 5.86 5.24
C ASP A 52 5.04 7.21 5.88
N ALA A 53 4.08 7.80 6.58
CA ALA A 53 4.23 9.12 7.19
C ALA A 53 5.18 9.07 8.39
N ASP A 54 5.26 7.93 9.06
CA ASP A 54 6.16 7.71 10.19
C ASP A 54 7.57 7.23 9.79
N LYS A 55 7.79 6.93 8.50
CA LYS A 55 9.05 6.45 7.94
C LYS A 55 9.54 5.17 8.61
N SER A 56 8.63 4.29 9.01
CA SER A 56 8.99 2.97 9.53
C SER A 56 9.54 2.05 8.44
N GLY A 57 9.27 2.33 7.16
CA GLY A 57 9.60 1.44 6.05
C GLY A 57 8.60 0.30 5.84
N SER A 58 7.56 0.26 6.68
CA SER A 58 6.38 -0.60 6.55
C SER A 58 5.14 0.28 6.44
N ILE A 59 4.11 -0.23 5.78
CA ILE A 59 2.82 0.44 5.71
C ILE A 59 1.85 -0.29 6.62
N SER A 60 1.36 0.41 7.63
CA SER A 60 0.32 -0.08 8.54
C SER A 60 -1.07 0.06 7.93
N TYR A 61 -2.00 -0.82 8.30
CA TYR A 61 -3.40 -0.74 7.87
C TYR A 61 -4.07 0.61 8.23
N GLU A 62 -3.67 1.21 9.36
CA GLU A 62 -4.09 2.56 9.77
C GLU A 62 -3.61 3.66 8.80
N GLU A 63 -2.41 3.54 8.23
CA GLU A 63 -1.85 4.51 7.28
C GLU A 63 -2.54 4.43 5.92
N ILE A 64 -2.82 3.21 5.45
CA ILE A 64 -3.63 2.99 4.25
C ILE A 64 -5.01 3.62 4.36
N LYS A 65 -5.66 3.48 5.53
CA LYS A 65 -6.96 4.11 5.77
C LYS A 65 -6.91 5.64 5.67
N LYS A 66 -5.77 6.27 5.97
CA LYS A 66 -5.62 7.72 5.85
C LYS A 66 -5.49 8.17 4.39
N LEU A 67 -4.95 7.34 3.51
CA LEU A 67 -4.84 7.64 2.08
C LEU A 67 -6.13 7.42 1.30
N LEU A 68 -6.99 6.54 1.80
CA LEU A 68 -8.26 6.26 1.17
C LEU A 68 -9.25 7.35 1.60
N PRO A 69 -9.77 8.17 0.66
CA PRO A 69 -10.85 9.08 0.99
C PRO A 69 -12.06 8.26 1.48
N LYS A 70 -12.69 8.74 2.56
CA LYS A 70 -13.91 8.15 3.14
C LYS A 70 -15.04 8.01 2.12
#